data_AF-A0A1G1W7Q7-F1
#
_entry.id   AF-A0A1G1W7Q7-F1
#
_cell.length_a   1.000
_cell.length_b   1.000
_cell.length_c   1.000
_cell.angle_alpha   90.00
_cell.angle_beta   90.00
_cell.angle_gamma   90.00
#
_symmetry.space_group_name_H-M   'P 1'
#
loop_
_entity.id
_entity.type
_entity.pdbx_description
1 polymer ?
#
loop_
_entity_poly.entity_id
_entity_poly.type
_entity_poly.pdbx_seq_one_letter_code
_entity_poly.pdbx_strand_id
1 'polypeptide(L)'
;MSKNRGGVFNFAFKTAKVASDIDNTSVSVGVQEGLYFKGGKAKTLYQEDFSTFSSEKFAVGAESQAIGSISQRIGQGSDFVKTTSGLDPYESFEVKGKYSDSWFGLYWGTITKIIGAIIVLGLIVYLIYRLIKLKFHLTIKSPLIWLILSSLVAAKLVILLVGGFVFLMELFNVSRWSGEFGVVLILLLMLVALVLALTLIFGPAVYLGSKFGVGYGVASVLLTVFLIIILATVSILFLKSLLGTPAVFIDPLISY
;
A
#
# COMPACT_ATOMS: atom_id res chain seq x y z
N MET A 1 1.98 20.59 22.38
CA MET A 1 1.30 19.49 21.67
C MET A 1 0.05 20.05 20.99
N SER A 2 -0.12 19.86 19.67
CA SER A 2 -1.38 20.22 19.00
C SER A 2 -2.23 18.97 18.79
N LYS A 3 -3.50 19.03 19.19
CA LYS A 3 -4.48 17.96 19.02
C LYS A 3 -5.06 18.03 17.62
N ASN A 4 -4.81 17.03 16.79
CA ASN A 4 -5.47 16.93 15.48
C ASN A 4 -6.85 16.27 15.61
N ARG A 5 -7.73 16.52 14.62
CA ARG A 5 -9.04 15.85 14.50
C ARG A 5 -8.84 14.33 14.56
N GLY A 6 -9.49 13.67 15.53
CA GLY A 6 -9.45 12.21 15.70
C GLY A 6 -8.61 11.68 16.88
N GLY A 7 -8.18 12.53 17.82
CA GLY A 7 -7.44 12.06 19.00
C GLY A 7 -6.02 11.58 18.68
N VAL A 8 -5.42 12.15 17.62
CA VAL A 8 -4.04 11.87 17.22
C VAL A 8 -3.16 13.00 17.69
N PHE A 9 -2.08 12.63 18.37
CA PHE A 9 -1.05 13.53 18.86
C PHE A 9 0.22 13.33 18.04
N ASN A 10 0.84 14.44 17.65
CA ASN A 10 2.14 14.42 16.97
C ASN A 10 3.23 14.75 17.98
N PHE A 11 4.36 14.06 17.88
CA PHE A 11 5.56 14.40 18.63
C PHE A 11 6.73 14.62 17.68
N ALA A 12 7.66 15.46 18.13
CA ALA A 12 8.94 15.70 17.50
C ALA A 12 9.98 15.78 18.61
N PHE A 13 10.96 14.88 18.58
CA PHE A 13 12.11 14.91 19.48
C PHE A 13 13.34 15.31 18.68
N LYS A 14 14.18 16.16 19.27
CA LYS A 14 15.47 16.55 18.70
C LYS A 14 16.57 16.21 19.68
N THR A 15 17.62 15.54 19.21
CA THR A 15 18.80 15.27 20.03
C THR A 15 19.58 16.56 20.30
N ALA A 16 20.36 16.56 21.37
CA ALA A 16 21.27 17.67 21.68
C ALA A 16 22.33 17.78 20.57
N LYS A 17 22.70 19.03 20.25
CA LYS A 17 23.80 19.33 19.32
C LYS A 17 25.12 19.18 20.06
N VAL A 18 26.08 18.51 19.45
CA VAL A 18 27.41 18.29 20.02
C VAL A 18 28.45 18.75 18.99
N ALA A 19 29.57 19.30 19.46
CA ALA A 19 30.64 19.82 18.61
C ALA A 19 31.59 18.73 18.06
N SER A 20 31.24 17.46 18.23
CA SER A 20 32.01 16.30 17.79
C SER A 20 31.12 15.40 16.92
N ASP A 21 31.73 14.69 15.99
CA ASP A 21 31.06 13.71 15.15
C ASP A 21 30.39 12.62 16.01
N ILE A 22 29.19 12.20 15.60
CA ILE A 22 28.47 11.11 16.26
C ILE A 22 28.27 9.96 15.28
N ASP A 23 28.96 8.85 15.55
CA ASP A 23 28.91 7.65 14.70
C ASP A 23 27.51 7.01 14.68
N ASN A 24 26.85 6.92 15.84
CA ASN A 24 25.52 6.33 15.96
C ASN A 24 24.69 7.03 17.03
N THR A 25 23.46 7.38 16.69
CA THR A 25 22.48 7.93 17.63
C THR A 25 21.17 7.16 17.51
N SER A 26 20.68 6.66 18.64
CA SER A 26 19.37 6.01 18.74
C SER A 26 18.41 6.82 19.60
N VAL A 27 17.20 7.07 19.11
CA VAL A 27 16.11 7.65 19.88
C VAL A 27 15.04 6.59 20.04
N SER A 28 14.72 6.30 21.31
CA SER A 28 13.73 5.33 21.76
C SER A 28 12.57 6.12 22.37
N VAL A 29 11.35 5.96 21.85
CA VAL A 29 10.18 6.70 22.33
C VAL A 29 9.13 5.72 22.82
N GLY A 30 8.85 5.73 24.12
CA GLY A 30 7.72 5.03 24.73
C GLY A 30 6.52 5.97 24.91
N VAL A 31 5.31 5.45 24.71
CA VAL A 31 4.08 6.09 25.21
C VAL A 31 3.55 5.29 26.39
N GLN A 32 2.76 5.95 27.23
CA GLN A 32 2.06 5.32 28.34
C GLN A 32 1.19 4.16 27.84
N GLU A 33 1.06 3.12 28.67
CA GLU A 33 0.17 2.00 28.42
C GLU A 33 -1.25 2.48 28.05
N GLY A 34 -1.85 1.86 27.04
CA GLY A 34 -3.15 2.25 26.49
C GLY A 34 -3.08 3.19 25.28
N LEU A 35 -1.91 3.76 24.98
CA LEU A 35 -1.67 4.57 23.77
C LEU A 35 -1.00 3.75 22.65
N TYR A 36 -1.35 4.06 21.40
CA TYR A 36 -0.85 3.35 20.21
C TYR A 36 0.09 4.22 19.39
N PHE A 37 1.24 3.68 18.96
CA PHE A 37 2.14 4.33 18.00
C PHE A 37 1.84 3.92 16.56
N LYS A 38 2.08 4.83 15.61
CA LYS A 38 2.08 4.49 14.19
C LYS A 38 3.32 3.64 13.86
N GLY A 39 3.16 2.32 13.92
CA GLY A 39 4.22 1.34 13.65
C GLY A 39 4.47 0.32 14.77
N GLY A 40 3.73 0.38 15.88
CA GLY A 40 3.88 -0.57 17.00
C GLY A 40 2.92 -0.25 18.16
N LYS A 41 2.64 -1.23 19.02
CA LYS A 41 1.96 -1.00 20.31
C LYS A 41 3.02 -0.62 21.32
N ALA A 42 2.77 0.31 22.24
CA ALA A 42 3.68 0.51 23.37
C ALA A 42 3.36 -0.51 24.46
N LYS A 43 4.36 -1.30 24.88
CA LYS A 43 4.28 -2.13 26.08
C LYS A 43 5.30 -1.63 27.09
N THR A 44 4.84 -0.93 28.12
CA THR A 44 5.69 -0.54 29.24
C THR A 44 5.87 -1.75 30.15
N LEU A 45 7.01 -2.45 30.04
CA LEU A 45 7.41 -3.47 31.00
C LEU A 45 7.97 -2.78 32.24
N TYR A 46 7.13 -2.52 33.24
CA TYR A 46 7.61 -2.13 34.56
C TYR A 46 8.24 -3.36 35.23
N GLN A 47 9.52 -3.25 35.56
CA GLN A 47 10.21 -4.27 36.35
C GLN A 47 9.84 -4.05 37.81
N GLU A 48 9.22 -5.04 38.46
CA GLU A 48 8.69 -4.94 39.83
C GLU A 48 9.77 -4.79 40.93
N ASP A 49 11.06 -4.84 40.58
CA ASP A 49 12.17 -4.84 41.53
C ASP A 49 13.09 -3.62 41.40
N PHE A 50 12.52 -2.41 41.54
CA PHE A 50 13.34 -1.21 41.81
C PHE A 50 13.77 -1.10 43.27
N SER A 51 13.24 -1.95 44.16
CA SER A 51 13.45 -1.89 45.61
C SER A 51 14.66 -2.69 46.11
N THR A 52 15.25 -3.55 45.28
CA THR A 52 16.42 -4.39 45.61
C THR A 52 17.76 -3.82 45.16
N PHE A 53 17.80 -2.58 44.66
CA PHE A 53 19.05 -1.84 44.43
C PHE A 53 19.58 -1.26 45.76
N SER A 54 19.79 -2.13 46.75
CA SER A 54 20.39 -1.80 48.03
C SER A 54 21.87 -1.46 47.85
N SER A 55 22.17 -0.17 47.92
CA SER A 55 23.22 0.50 48.73
C SER A 55 24.63 -0.09 48.94
N GLU A 56 25.05 -1.18 48.29
CA GLU A 56 26.35 -1.83 48.59
C GLU A 56 27.43 -1.71 47.50
N LYS A 57 27.20 -0.91 46.43
CA LYS A 57 28.20 -0.75 45.35
C LYS A 57 28.61 0.69 45.05
N PHE A 58 28.58 1.57 46.05
CA PHE A 58 29.29 2.86 45.97
C PHE A 58 30.70 2.73 46.55
N ALA A 59 31.58 2.04 45.82
CA ALA A 59 33.02 2.12 46.03
C ALA A 59 33.70 2.31 44.67
N VAL A 60 34.01 3.58 44.40
CA VAL A 60 35.15 4.11 43.63
C VAL A 60 35.42 3.47 42.25
N GLY A 61 35.09 4.22 41.17
CA GLY A 61 35.73 4.06 39.85
C GLY A 61 34.87 3.57 38.68
N ALA A 62 33.55 3.45 38.81
CA ALA A 62 32.70 2.75 37.83
C ALA A 62 31.58 3.60 37.17
N GLU A 63 31.67 4.94 37.15
CA GLU A 63 30.63 5.78 36.52
C GLU A 63 30.45 5.48 35.02
N SER A 64 31.53 5.21 34.28
CA SER A 64 31.47 4.98 32.84
C SER A 64 30.78 3.65 32.47
N GLN A 65 31.00 2.57 33.24
CA GLN A 65 30.37 1.27 32.98
C GLN A 65 28.90 1.23 33.43
N ALA A 66 28.57 1.90 34.54
CA ALA A 66 27.18 2.03 34.99
C ALA A 66 26.34 2.81 33.98
N ILE A 67 26.84 3.94 33.48
CA ILE A 67 26.17 4.76 32.46
C ILE A 67 26.03 4.01 31.13
N GLY A 68 27.08 3.30 30.69
CA GLY A 68 27.02 2.47 29.48
C GLY A 68 25.93 1.39 29.55
N SER A 69 25.79 0.74 30.71
CA SER A 69 24.77 -0.30 30.92
C SER A 69 23.34 0.26 30.99
N ILE A 70 23.16 1.49 31.49
CA ILE A 70 21.86 2.19 31.50
C ILE A 70 21.49 2.63 30.08
N SER A 71 22.45 3.18 29.34
CA SER A 71 22.25 3.61 27.94
C SER A 71 21.86 2.44 27.02
N GLN A 72 22.47 1.27 27.20
CA GLN A 72 22.11 0.06 26.44
C GLN A 72 20.69 -0.45 26.77
N ARG A 73 20.21 -0.25 28.00
CA ARG A 73 18.88 -0.70 28.46
C ARG A 73 17.75 0.22 28.00
N ILE A 74 17.99 1.52 27.82
CA ILE A 74 16.99 2.48 27.30
C ILE A 74 16.59 2.15 25.84
N GLY A 75 17.47 1.49 25.08
CA GLY A 75 17.24 1.11 23.68
C GLY A 75 16.42 -0.17 23.47
N GLN A 76 16.35 -1.09 24.45
CA GLN A 76 15.74 -2.42 24.25
C GLN A 76 14.26 -2.52 24.66
N GLY A 77 13.70 -1.47 25.28
CA GLY A 77 12.36 -1.54 25.90
C GLY A 77 11.25 -0.74 25.21
N SER A 78 11.51 -0.04 24.09
CA SER A 78 10.46 0.69 23.39
C SER A 78 10.18 0.13 22.00
N ASP A 79 8.90 0.02 21.66
CA ASP A 79 8.42 -0.49 20.38
C ASP A 79 8.62 0.50 19.21
N PHE A 80 9.23 1.67 19.46
CA PHE A 80 9.55 2.68 18.46
C PHE A 80 10.98 3.20 18.63
N VAL A 81 11.93 2.51 17.98
CA VAL A 81 13.33 2.89 17.93
C VAL A 81 13.68 3.43 16.55
N LYS A 82 14.31 4.61 16.51
CA LYS A 82 14.89 5.19 15.30
C LYS A 82 16.38 5.43 15.51
N THR A 83 17.17 4.95 14.56
CA THR A 83 18.63 5.09 14.55
C THR A 83 19.06 5.92 13.36
N THR A 84 20.07 6.74 13.55
CA THR A 84 20.80 7.43 12.47
C THR A 84 22.30 7.31 12.76
N SER A 85 23.10 7.32 11.71
CA SER A 85 24.56 7.24 11.79
C SER A 85 25.20 8.40 11.05
N GLY A 86 26.38 8.84 11.50
CA GLY A 86 27.16 9.89 10.87
C GLY A 86 26.49 11.27 10.94
N LEU A 87 26.24 11.75 12.17
CA LEU A 87 25.85 13.14 12.38
C LEU A 87 27.10 14.02 12.45
N ASP A 88 27.14 15.05 11.61
CA ASP A 88 28.23 16.02 11.60
C ASP A 88 28.18 16.93 12.85
N PRO A 89 29.27 17.66 13.17
CA PRO A 89 29.30 18.54 14.32
C PRO A 89 28.19 19.60 14.20
N TYR A 90 27.47 19.83 15.29
CA TYR A 90 26.32 20.73 15.38
C TYR A 90 25.05 20.28 14.64
N GLU A 91 25.02 19.08 14.07
CA GLU A 91 23.79 18.47 13.58
C GLU A 91 22.94 17.90 14.72
N SER A 92 21.64 17.75 14.45
CA SER A 92 20.68 17.19 15.40
C SER A 92 19.78 16.19 14.70
N PHE A 93 19.59 15.04 15.30
CA PHE A 93 18.67 14.04 14.81
C PHE A 93 17.25 14.37 15.28
N GLU A 94 16.35 14.60 14.32
CA GLU A 94 14.93 14.87 14.60
C GLU A 94 14.08 13.63 14.29
N VAL A 95 13.39 13.12 15.31
CA VAL A 95 12.45 11.99 15.19
C VAL A 95 11.03 12.49 15.33
N LYS A 96 10.24 12.31 14.28
CA LYS A 96 8.81 12.65 14.24
C LYS A 96 7.97 11.39 14.26
N GLY A 97 6.87 11.43 14.99
CA GLY A 97 5.91 10.34 15.01
C GLY A 97 4.52 10.79 15.42
N LYS A 98 3.59 9.83 15.39
CA LYS A 98 2.19 10.03 15.76
C LYS A 98 1.77 8.92 16.71
N TYR A 99 1.02 9.27 17.75
CA TYR A 99 0.35 8.34 18.63
C TYR A 99 -1.12 8.72 18.82
N SER A 100 -1.93 7.77 19.28
CA SER A 100 -3.36 8.00 19.53
C SER A 100 -3.88 7.08 20.63
N ASP A 101 -4.90 7.55 21.34
CA ASP A 101 -5.64 6.79 22.36
C ASP A 101 -6.39 5.59 21.76
N SER A 102 -6.57 5.57 20.44
CA SER A 102 -7.19 4.44 19.73
C SER A 102 -6.41 4.09 18.47
N TRP A 103 -6.26 2.79 18.22
CA TRP A 103 -5.72 2.28 16.95
C TRP A 103 -6.51 2.84 15.75
N PHE A 104 -7.82 2.99 15.90
CA PHE A 104 -8.69 3.52 14.86
C PHE A 104 -8.39 4.99 14.50
N GLY A 105 -8.18 5.86 15.50
CA GLY A 105 -7.83 7.26 15.28
C GLY A 105 -6.50 7.42 14.54
N LEU A 106 -5.52 6.57 14.85
CA LEU A 106 -4.21 6.55 14.22
C LEU A 106 -4.27 6.29 12.70
N TYR A 107 -5.18 5.42 12.27
CA TYR A 107 -5.37 5.04 10.86
C TYR A 107 -6.62 5.66 10.23
N TRP A 108 -7.32 6.58 10.90
CA TRP A 108 -8.59 7.14 10.40
C TRP A 108 -8.47 7.74 8.99
N GLY A 109 -7.41 8.51 8.72
CA GLY A 109 -7.15 9.06 7.38
C GLY A 109 -6.80 8.02 6.31
N THR A 110 -6.36 6.83 6.73
CA THR A 110 -6.13 5.67 5.86
C THR A 110 -7.45 4.94 5.60
N ILE A 111 -8.23 4.71 6.65
CA ILE A 111 -9.53 4.02 6.62
C ILE A 111 -10.52 4.75 5.73
N THR A 112 -10.62 6.08 5.83
CA THR A 112 -11.53 6.87 4.98
C THR A 112 -11.18 6.77 3.50
N LYS A 113 -9.89 6.67 3.14
CA LYS A 113 -9.47 6.43 1.76
C LYS A 113 -9.87 5.05 1.26
N ILE A 114 -9.71 4.02 2.09
CA ILE A 114 -10.10 2.64 1.76
C ILE A 114 -11.62 2.56 1.55
N ILE A 115 -12.40 3.10 2.48
CA ILE A 115 -13.87 3.15 2.36
C ILE A 115 -14.28 3.91 1.08
N GLY A 116 -13.63 5.06 0.81
CA GLY A 116 -13.84 5.81 -0.43
C GLY A 116 -13.59 4.96 -1.68
N ALA A 117 -12.48 4.20 -1.71
CA ALA A 117 -12.16 3.31 -2.82
C ALA A 117 -13.22 2.21 -3.03
N ILE A 118 -13.70 1.59 -1.94
CA ILE A 118 -14.76 0.56 -2.00
C ILE A 118 -16.07 1.15 -2.53
N ILE A 119 -16.46 2.35 -2.07
CA ILE A 119 -17.67 3.04 -2.54
C ILE A 119 -17.57 3.34 -4.04
N VAL A 120 -16.43 3.85 -4.49
CA VAL A 120 -16.19 4.12 -5.92
C VAL A 120 -16.26 2.83 -6.74
N LEU A 121 -15.64 1.75 -6.28
CA LEU A 121 -15.69 0.45 -6.94
C LEU A 121 -17.14 -0.07 -7.03
N GLY A 122 -17.90 0.00 -5.94
CA GLY A 122 -19.31 -0.37 -5.90
C GLY A 122 -20.17 0.47 -6.83
N LEU A 123 -19.92 1.79 -6.91
CA LEU A 123 -20.56 2.70 -7.86
C LEU A 123 -20.27 2.32 -9.31
N ILE A 124 -19.02 1.96 -9.64
CA ILE A 124 -18.64 1.51 -10.98
C ILE A 124 -19.41 0.24 -11.33
N VAL A 125 -19.43 -0.76 -10.43
CA VAL A 125 -20.19 -2.01 -10.64
C VAL A 125 -21.68 -1.73 -10.80
N TYR A 126 -22.25 -0.87 -9.96
CA TYR A 126 -23.65 -0.46 -10.05
C TYR A 126 -23.98 0.26 -11.35
N LEU A 127 -23.11 1.17 -11.81
CA LEU A 127 -23.27 1.87 -13.08
C LEU A 127 -23.18 0.91 -14.26
N ILE A 128 -22.25 -0.05 -14.25
CA ILE A 128 -22.15 -1.10 -15.27
C ILE A 128 -23.44 -1.93 -15.30
N TYR A 129 -23.91 -2.40 -14.14
CA TYR A 129 -25.17 -3.12 -14.02
C TYR A 129 -26.35 -2.31 -14.57
N ARG A 130 -26.44 -1.03 -14.19
CA ARG A 130 -27.51 -0.13 -14.64
C ARG A 130 -27.44 0.11 -16.14
N LEU A 131 -26.25 0.31 -16.72
CA LEU A 131 -26.06 0.51 -18.16
C LEU A 131 -26.43 -0.73 -18.98
N ILE A 132 -26.10 -1.93 -18.49
CA ILE A 132 -26.51 -3.20 -19.11
C ILE A 132 -28.04 -3.32 -19.08
N LYS A 133 -28.68 -2.97 -17.96
CA LYS A 133 -30.14 -3.04 -17.83
C LYS A 133 -30.88 -2.00 -18.70
N LEU A 134 -30.30 -0.81 -18.91
CA LEU A 134 -31.00 0.29 -19.58
C LEU A 134 -31.03 0.23 -21.11
N LYS A 135 -30.20 -0.59 -21.78
CA LYS A 135 -30.02 -0.48 -23.26
C LYS A 135 -30.07 -1.77 -24.09
N PHE A 136 -30.27 -2.95 -23.52
CA PHE A 136 -30.37 -4.17 -24.34
C PHE A 136 -31.84 -4.53 -24.68
N HIS A 137 -32.48 -3.68 -25.49
CA HIS A 137 -33.61 -4.04 -26.35
C HIS A 137 -33.18 -4.04 -27.83
N LEU A 138 -31.97 -4.53 -28.09
CA LEU A 138 -31.54 -4.83 -29.45
C LEU A 138 -32.05 -6.22 -29.80
N THR A 139 -33.08 -6.30 -30.64
CA THR A 139 -33.63 -7.53 -31.23
C THR A 139 -32.65 -8.11 -32.27
N ILE A 140 -31.44 -8.41 -31.81
CA ILE A 140 -30.44 -9.11 -32.61
C ILE A 140 -30.79 -10.59 -32.56
N LYS A 141 -31.35 -11.10 -33.66
CA LYS A 141 -31.75 -12.52 -33.79
C LYS A 141 -30.56 -13.46 -34.04
N SER A 142 -29.42 -12.94 -34.50
CA SER A 142 -28.27 -13.78 -34.85
C SER A 142 -27.40 -14.12 -33.61
N PRO A 143 -27.15 -15.41 -33.33
CA PRO A 143 -26.30 -15.84 -32.21
C PRO A 143 -24.83 -15.43 -32.41
N LEU A 144 -24.36 -15.33 -33.65
CA LEU A 144 -23.00 -14.87 -33.96
C LEU A 144 -22.77 -13.41 -33.54
N ILE A 145 -23.76 -12.54 -33.77
CA ILE A 145 -23.65 -11.13 -33.39
C ILE A 145 -23.63 -10.99 -31.86
N TRP A 146 -24.42 -11.78 -31.14
CA TRP A 146 -24.37 -11.85 -29.68
C TRP A 146 -23.01 -12.33 -29.16
N LEU A 147 -22.42 -13.33 -29.81
CA LEU A 147 -21.09 -13.83 -29.45
C LEU A 147 -20.01 -12.76 -29.61
N ILE A 148 -20.01 -12.03 -30.74
CA ILE A 148 -19.02 -10.98 -31.00
C ILE A 148 -19.20 -9.81 -30.03
N LEU A 149 -20.43 -9.31 -29.86
CA LEU A 149 -20.72 -8.17 -28.98
C LEU A 149 -20.36 -8.47 -27.53
N SER A 150 -20.78 -9.63 -27.02
CA SER A 150 -20.52 -10.00 -25.63
C SER A 150 -19.02 -10.19 -25.34
N SER A 151 -18.28 -10.81 -26.26
CA SER A 151 -16.83 -10.99 -26.14
C SER A 151 -16.09 -9.66 -26.22
N LEU A 152 -16.55 -8.72 -27.07
CA LEU A 152 -15.96 -7.38 -27.21
C LEU A 152 -16.21 -6.53 -25.95
N VAL A 153 -17.41 -6.58 -25.40
CA VAL A 153 -17.75 -5.88 -24.14
C VAL A 153 -16.94 -6.44 -22.99
N ALA A 154 -16.87 -7.78 -22.86
CA ALA A 154 -16.09 -8.44 -21.84
C ALA A 154 -14.60 -8.09 -21.93
N ALA A 155 -14.00 -8.17 -23.11
CA ALA A 155 -12.59 -7.82 -23.32
C ALA A 155 -12.28 -6.37 -22.90
N LYS A 156 -13.14 -5.42 -23.29
CA LYS A 156 -12.99 -4.01 -22.88
C LYS A 156 -13.10 -3.82 -21.37
N LEU A 157 -14.06 -4.48 -20.73
CA LEU A 157 -14.24 -4.40 -19.28
C LEU A 157 -13.06 -5.01 -18.53
N VAL A 158 -12.49 -6.12 -19.00
CA VAL A 158 -11.30 -6.73 -18.40
C VAL A 158 -10.10 -5.79 -18.50
N ILE A 159 -9.87 -5.17 -19.66
CA ILE A 159 -8.77 -4.22 -19.85
C ILE A 159 -8.95 -2.99 -18.97
N LEU A 160 -10.17 -2.45 -18.88
CA LEU A 160 -10.46 -1.31 -18.00
C LEU A 160 -10.25 -1.69 -16.54
N LEU A 161 -10.69 -2.88 -16.12
CA LEU A 161 -10.51 -3.37 -14.75
C LEU A 161 -9.04 -3.52 -14.41
N VAL A 162 -8.26 -4.23 -15.24
CA VAL A 162 -6.83 -4.48 -14.99
C VAL A 162 -6.03 -3.18 -15.11
N GLY A 163 -6.26 -2.39 -16.15
CA GLY A 163 -5.59 -1.10 -16.35
C GLY A 163 -5.94 -0.09 -15.25
N GLY A 164 -7.20 -0.02 -14.85
CA GLY A 164 -7.67 0.81 -13.74
C GLY A 164 -7.06 0.36 -12.41
N PHE A 165 -6.96 -0.94 -12.17
CA PHE A 165 -6.28 -1.48 -11.00
C PHE A 165 -4.79 -1.07 -10.95
N VAL A 166 -4.06 -1.23 -12.05
CA VAL A 166 -2.65 -0.81 -12.15
C VAL A 166 -2.51 0.70 -11.97
N PHE A 167 -3.37 1.49 -12.60
CA PHE A 167 -3.38 2.95 -12.46
C PHE A 167 -3.65 3.39 -11.01
N LEU A 168 -4.60 2.74 -10.32
CA LEU A 168 -4.86 3.03 -8.91
C LEU A 168 -3.66 2.67 -8.04
N MET A 169 -2.99 1.54 -8.29
CA MET A 169 -1.78 1.15 -7.56
C MET A 169 -0.68 2.21 -7.68
N GLU A 170 -0.51 2.78 -8.87
CA GLU A 170 0.43 3.88 -9.11
C GLU A 170 -0.02 5.17 -8.43
N LEU A 171 -1.28 5.55 -8.58
CA LEU A 171 -1.84 6.79 -8.02
C LEU A 171 -1.79 6.83 -6.48
N PHE A 172 -2.00 5.68 -5.83
CA PHE A 172 -1.88 5.58 -4.38
C PHE A 172 -0.44 5.43 -3.89
N ASN A 173 0.52 5.33 -4.82
CA ASN A 173 1.94 5.13 -4.58
C ASN A 173 2.15 4.08 -3.49
N VAL A 174 1.64 2.88 -3.77
CA VAL A 174 1.55 1.77 -2.83
C VAL A 174 2.93 1.39 -2.26
N SER A 175 4.03 1.72 -2.96
CA SER A 175 5.39 1.60 -2.43
C SER A 175 5.63 2.37 -1.13
N ARG A 176 4.94 3.52 -0.91
CA ARG A 176 5.01 4.32 0.32
C ARG A 176 4.16 3.76 1.46
N TRP A 177 3.33 2.77 1.17
CA TRP A 177 2.45 2.09 2.13
C TRP A 177 3.05 0.78 2.63
N SER A 178 4.38 0.65 2.58
CA SER A 178 5.22 -0.49 2.96
C SER A 178 5.19 -0.88 4.45
N GLY A 179 4.07 -0.63 5.15
CA GLY A 179 3.76 -1.32 6.40
C GLY A 179 3.17 -2.71 6.11
N GLU A 180 3.22 -3.59 7.12
CA GLU A 180 2.71 -4.97 7.04
C GLU A 180 1.25 -5.07 6.54
N PHE A 181 0.42 -4.07 6.85
CA PHE A 181 -0.97 -3.99 6.38
C PHE A 181 -1.11 -3.66 4.89
N GLY A 182 -0.12 -3.02 4.27
CA GLY A 182 -0.16 -2.66 2.85
C GLY A 182 -0.11 -3.89 1.95
N VAL A 183 0.79 -4.83 2.25
CA VAL A 183 0.97 -6.06 1.45
C VAL A 183 -0.29 -6.93 1.44
N VAL A 184 -0.89 -7.14 2.61
CA VAL A 184 -2.13 -7.94 2.73
C VAL A 184 -3.28 -7.31 1.95
N LEU A 185 -3.42 -5.99 2.00
CA LEU A 185 -4.46 -5.27 1.26
C LEU A 185 -4.27 -5.38 -0.26
N ILE A 186 -3.03 -5.26 -0.75
CA ILE A 186 -2.71 -5.41 -2.19
C ILE A 186 -3.07 -6.82 -2.66
N LEU A 187 -2.69 -7.85 -1.89
CA LEU A 187 -3.01 -9.24 -2.21
C LEU A 187 -4.53 -9.47 -2.26
N LEU A 188 -5.27 -8.89 -1.31
CA LEU A 188 -6.73 -8.97 -1.29
C LEU A 188 -7.33 -8.31 -2.54
N LEU A 189 -6.89 -7.10 -2.88
CA LEU A 189 -7.40 -6.39 -4.07
C LEU A 189 -7.02 -7.10 -5.37
N MET A 190 -5.82 -7.68 -5.44
CA MET A 190 -5.39 -8.50 -6.57
C MET A 190 -6.26 -9.74 -6.72
N LEU A 191 -6.60 -10.42 -5.61
CA LEU A 191 -7.50 -11.57 -5.61
C LEU A 191 -8.90 -11.17 -6.11
N VAL A 192 -9.45 -10.05 -5.63
CA VAL A 192 -10.75 -9.53 -6.09
C VAL A 192 -10.71 -9.21 -7.58
N ALA A 193 -9.67 -8.53 -8.05
CA ALA A 193 -9.49 -8.21 -9.47
C ALA A 193 -9.41 -9.48 -10.34
N LEU A 194 -8.69 -10.52 -9.87
CA LEU A 194 -8.59 -11.81 -10.53
C LEU A 194 -9.97 -12.48 -10.65
N VAL A 195 -10.73 -12.56 -9.56
CA VAL A 195 -12.07 -13.16 -9.55
C VAL A 195 -13.02 -12.43 -10.49
N LEU A 196 -12.98 -11.09 -10.50
CA LEU A 196 -13.79 -10.28 -11.41
C LEU A 196 -13.38 -10.48 -12.88
N ALA A 197 -12.08 -10.54 -13.16
CA ALA A 197 -11.58 -10.79 -14.51
C ALA A 197 -12.02 -12.18 -15.01
N LEU A 198 -11.90 -13.22 -14.19
CA LEU A 198 -12.39 -14.56 -14.52
C LEU A 198 -13.90 -14.54 -14.76
N THR A 199 -14.67 -13.86 -13.91
CA THR A 199 -16.12 -13.74 -14.07
C THR A 199 -16.49 -13.01 -15.37
N LEU A 200 -15.73 -12.00 -15.77
CA LEU A 200 -15.96 -11.28 -17.04
C LEU A 200 -15.58 -12.12 -18.26
N ILE A 201 -14.55 -12.96 -18.17
CA ILE A 201 -14.14 -13.86 -19.26
C ILE A 201 -15.13 -15.02 -19.41
N PHE A 202 -15.49 -15.68 -18.31
CA PHE A 202 -16.33 -16.87 -18.32
C PHE A 202 -17.83 -16.56 -18.27
N GLY A 203 -18.26 -15.41 -17.74
CA GLY A 203 -19.67 -15.05 -17.59
C GLY A 203 -20.44 -15.05 -18.92
N PRO A 204 -19.99 -14.32 -19.95
CA PRO A 204 -20.59 -14.38 -21.28
C PRO A 204 -20.59 -15.78 -21.88
N ALA A 205 -19.50 -16.54 -21.67
CA ALA A 205 -19.36 -17.89 -22.18
C ALA A 205 -20.35 -18.87 -21.55
N VAL A 206 -20.56 -18.80 -20.22
CA VAL A 206 -21.56 -19.62 -19.52
C VAL A 206 -22.96 -19.25 -20.00
N TYR A 207 -23.26 -17.96 -20.14
CA TYR A 207 -24.55 -17.50 -20.65
C TYR A 207 -24.82 -17.99 -22.08
N LEU A 208 -23.89 -17.77 -23.01
CA LEU A 208 -24.04 -18.21 -24.40
C LEU A 208 -24.03 -19.74 -24.53
N GLY A 209 -23.22 -20.43 -23.72
CA GLY A 209 -23.17 -21.87 -23.64
C GLY A 209 -24.50 -22.48 -23.23
N SER A 210 -25.16 -21.90 -22.22
CA SER A 210 -26.47 -22.36 -21.74
C SER A 210 -27.60 -22.09 -22.75
N LYS A 211 -27.51 -20.99 -23.52
CA LYS A 211 -28.60 -20.54 -24.41
C LYS A 211 -28.50 -21.06 -25.83
N PHE A 212 -27.29 -21.15 -26.39
CA PHE A 212 -27.04 -21.50 -27.79
C PHE A 212 -26.22 -22.79 -27.96
N GLY A 213 -25.75 -23.39 -26.86
CA GLY A 213 -24.99 -24.64 -26.84
C GLY A 213 -23.52 -24.43 -26.48
N VAL A 214 -22.89 -25.48 -25.95
CA VAL A 214 -21.53 -25.45 -25.38
C VAL A 214 -20.48 -24.89 -26.36
N GLY A 215 -20.61 -25.18 -27.66
CA GLY A 215 -19.71 -24.67 -28.69
C GLY A 215 -19.62 -23.14 -28.74
N TYR A 216 -20.74 -22.44 -28.53
CA TYR A 216 -20.77 -20.98 -28.46
C TYR A 216 -20.12 -20.45 -27.18
N GLY A 217 -20.22 -21.18 -26.08
CA GLY A 217 -19.53 -20.84 -24.84
C GLY A 217 -18.02 -20.91 -25.00
N VAL A 218 -17.50 -22.02 -25.54
CA VAL A 218 -16.06 -22.19 -25.82
C VAL A 218 -15.57 -21.13 -26.79
N ALA A 219 -16.29 -20.90 -27.89
CA ALA A 219 -15.95 -19.88 -28.88
C ALA A 219 -15.93 -18.47 -28.27
N SER A 220 -16.82 -18.16 -27.32
CA SER A 220 -16.82 -16.88 -26.62
C SER A 220 -15.59 -16.69 -25.74
N VAL A 221 -15.15 -17.71 -24.98
CA VAL A 221 -13.91 -17.62 -24.18
C VAL A 221 -12.71 -17.35 -25.09
N LEU A 222 -12.55 -18.15 -26.15
CA LEU A 222 -11.44 -18.03 -27.09
C LEU A 222 -11.41 -16.66 -27.75
N LEU A 223 -12.57 -16.18 -28.23
CA LEU A 223 -12.67 -14.86 -28.85
C LEU A 223 -12.37 -13.74 -27.85
N THR A 224 -12.84 -13.85 -26.60
CA THR A 224 -12.59 -12.85 -25.56
C THR A 224 -11.10 -12.76 -25.23
N VAL A 225 -10.43 -13.89 -25.04
CA VAL A 225 -8.97 -13.94 -24.77
C VAL A 225 -8.19 -13.36 -25.95
N PHE A 226 -8.54 -13.73 -27.18
CA PHE A 226 -7.93 -13.20 -28.39
C PHE A 226 -8.08 -11.67 -28.50
N LEU A 227 -9.29 -11.15 -28.26
CA LEU A 227 -9.55 -9.71 -28.26
C LEU A 227 -8.78 -8.97 -27.15
N ILE A 228 -8.64 -9.56 -25.96
CA ILE A 228 -7.85 -8.98 -24.87
C ILE A 228 -6.39 -8.79 -25.32
N ILE A 229 -5.79 -9.81 -25.94
CA ILE A 229 -4.40 -9.75 -26.43
C ILE A 229 -4.23 -8.65 -27.47
N ILE A 230 -5.13 -8.57 -28.45
CA ILE A 230 -5.08 -7.53 -29.49
C ILE A 230 -5.21 -6.14 -28.88
N LEU A 231 -6.26 -5.92 -28.08
CA LEU A 231 -6.53 -4.60 -27.49
C LEU A 231 -5.42 -4.19 -26.52
N ALA A 232 -4.85 -5.10 -25.74
CA ALA A 232 -3.72 -4.82 -24.87
C ALA A 232 -2.47 -4.41 -25.68
N THR A 233 -2.17 -5.13 -26.76
CA THR A 233 -1.04 -4.80 -27.66
C THR A 233 -1.22 -3.41 -28.28
N VAL A 234 -2.41 -3.13 -28.83
CA VAL A 234 -2.76 -1.81 -29.39
C VAL A 234 -2.63 -0.71 -28.33
N SER A 235 -3.11 -0.96 -27.11
CA SER A 235 -3.02 0.01 -26.01
C SER A 235 -1.57 0.33 -25.63
N ILE A 236 -0.70 -0.69 -25.59
CA ILE A 236 0.73 -0.52 -25.30
C ILE A 236 1.43 0.28 -26.41
N LEU A 237 1.16 -0.05 -27.68
CA LEU A 237 1.73 0.67 -28.83
C LEU A 237 1.28 2.14 -28.84
N PHE A 238 -0.01 2.37 -28.59
CA PHE A 238 -0.57 3.71 -28.48
C PHE A 238 0.08 4.50 -27.34
N LEU A 239 0.24 3.88 -26.16
CA LEU A 239 0.89 4.53 -25.01
C LEU A 239 2.35 4.90 -25.31
N LYS A 240 3.10 4.00 -25.98
CA LYS A 240 4.48 4.29 -26.41
C LYS A 240 4.55 5.45 -27.39
N SER A 241 3.63 5.50 -28.36
CA SER A 241 3.54 6.60 -29.32
C SER A 241 3.20 7.93 -28.64
N LEU A 242 2.38 7.90 -27.59
CA LEU A 242 1.95 9.10 -26.87
C LEU A 242 3.05 9.64 -25.95
N LEU A 243 3.76 8.76 -25.25
CA LEU A 243 4.78 9.16 -24.29
C LEU A 243 6.08 9.65 -24.95
N GLY A 244 6.26 9.37 -26.25
CA GLY A 244 7.51 9.59 -26.95
C GLY A 244 8.60 8.66 -26.41
N THR A 245 9.23 7.86 -27.26
CA THR A 245 10.47 7.20 -26.84
C THR A 245 11.48 8.31 -26.52
N PRO A 246 12.02 8.42 -25.29
CA PRO A 246 13.15 9.32 -25.06
C PRO A 246 14.21 8.92 -26.07
N ALA A 247 14.66 9.88 -26.88
CA ALA A 247 15.72 9.63 -27.84
C ALA A 247 16.88 9.04 -27.05
N VAL A 248 17.24 7.79 -27.33
CA VAL A 248 18.47 7.19 -26.81
C VAL A 248 19.58 8.04 -27.41
N PHE A 249 20.08 9.02 -26.65
CA PHE A 249 21.32 9.70 -26.96
C PHE A 249 22.40 8.62 -26.86
N ILE A 250 22.69 8.00 -27.99
CA ILE A 250 23.93 7.25 -28.14
C ILE A 250 25.01 8.32 -28.11
N ASP A 251 25.62 8.53 -26.95
CA ASP A 251 26.88 9.29 -26.90
C ASP A 251 27.83 8.60 -27.88
N PRO A 252 28.27 9.29 -28.95
CA PRO A 252 29.26 8.73 -29.84
C PRO A 252 30.51 8.53 -28.99
N LEU A 253 30.77 7.26 -28.69
CA LEU A 253 31.94 6.79 -27.97
C LEU A 253 33.18 7.52 -28.50
N ILE A 254 33.84 8.20 -27.57
CA ILE A 254 35.19 8.73 -27.66
C ILE A 254 36.04 7.69 -28.39
N SER A 255 36.43 8.01 -29.63
CA SER A 255 37.45 7.28 -30.36
C SER A 255 38.78 7.51 -29.65
N TYR A 256 39.32 6.46 -29.05
CA TYR A 256 40.73 6.40 -28.64
C TYR A 256 41.64 6.32 -29.86
#